data_AF-A0AAV3XVW0-F1
#
_entry.id   AF-A0AAV3XVW0-F1
#
_cell.length_a   1.000
_cell.length_b   1.000
_cell.length_c   1.000
_cell.angle_alpha   90.00
_cell.angle_beta   90.00
_cell.angle_gamma   90.00
#
_symmetry.space_group_name_H-M   'P 1'
#
loop_
_entity.id
_entity.type
_entity.pdbx_description
1 polymer ?
#
loop_
_entity_poly.entity_id
_entity_poly.type
_entity_poly.pdbx_seq_one_letter_code
_entity_poly.pdbx_strand_id
1 'polypeptide(L)' 'MPVTLYYDLLSQPARTTYIFMKANKVEFRGTEIDLQKGEQKGEQYKELSFFGRVPLLDEDGFRLTE' A
#
# COMPACT_ATOMS: atom_id res chain seq x y z
N MET A 1 -11.19 -7.69 -9.74
CA MET A 1 -10.70 -8.24 -8.46
C MET A 1 -10.60 -7.08 -7.46
N PRO A 2 -10.68 -7.28 -6.15
CA PRO A 2 -10.59 -6.15 -5.22
C PRO A 2 -9.19 -5.54 -5.29
N VAL A 3 -9.12 -4.20 -5.23
CA VAL A 3 -7.87 -3.45 -5.17
C VAL A 3 -7.09 -3.90 -3.92
N THR A 4 -5.78 -4.10 -4.05
CA THR A 4 -4.90 -4.35 -2.90
C THR A 4 -4.22 -3.05 -2.50
N LEU A 5 -4.37 -2.64 -1.24
CA LEU A 5 -3.65 -1.52 -0.64
C LEU A 5 -2.50 -2.07 0.20
N TYR A 6 -1.28 -1.75 -0.19
CA TYR A 6 -0.09 -1.94 0.63
C TYR A 6 0.15 -0.69 1.47
N TYR A 7 0.18 -0.82 2.80
CA TYR A 7 0.22 0.32 3.70
C TYR A 7 0.95 0.06 5.01
N ASP A 8 1.32 1.14 5.69
CA ASP A 8 1.64 1.18 7.11
C ASP A 8 0.93 2.40 7.71
N LEU A 9 0.21 2.23 8.81
CA LEU A 9 -0.50 3.34 9.45
C LEU A 9 0.45 4.34 10.14
N LEU A 10 1.75 4.10 10.23
CA LEU A 10 2.73 5.11 10.62
C LEU A 10 3.00 6.10 9.48
N SER A 11 2.90 5.66 8.22
CA SER A 11 3.03 6.54 7.05
C SER A 11 1.79 7.41 6.90
N GLN A 12 1.98 8.74 6.95
CA GLN A 12 0.90 9.70 6.76
C GLN A 12 0.15 9.52 5.43
N PRO A 13 0.81 9.46 4.26
CA PRO A 13 0.10 9.27 2.99
C PRO A 13 -0.64 7.92 2.97
N ALA A 14 -0.05 6.86 3.53
CA ALA A 14 -0.69 5.55 3.54
C ALA A 14 -1.94 5.50 4.45
N ARG A 15 -1.89 6.16 5.62
CA ARG A 15 -3.08 6.37 6.45
C ARG A 15 -4.17 7.13 5.72
N THR A 16 -3.82 8.21 5.02
CA THR A 16 -4.81 9.03 4.29
C THR A 16 -5.52 8.18 3.26
N THR A 17 -4.79 7.39 2.47
CA THR A 17 -5.37 6.46 1.49
C THR A 17 -6.25 5.41 2.16
N TYR A 18 -5.80 4.79 3.24
CA TYR A 18 -6.59 3.81 4.00
C TYR A 18 -7.92 4.41 4.48
N ILE A 19 -7.88 5.59 5.10
CA ILE A 19 -9.07 6.31 5.59
C ILE A 19 -9.98 6.67 4.42
N PHE A 20 -9.44 7.17 3.31
CA PHE A 20 -10.21 7.51 2.11
C PHE A 20 -10.97 6.30 1.56
N MET A 21 -10.31 5.14 1.43
CA MET A 21 -10.97 3.93 0.94
C MET A 21 -12.07 3.48 1.89
N LYS A 22 -11.81 3.48 3.21
CA LYS A 22 -12.82 3.12 4.22
C LYS A 22 -14.01 4.09 4.24
N ALA A 23 -13.76 5.40 4.19
CA ALA A 23 -14.80 6.43 4.23
C ALA A 23 -15.72 6.36 3.00
N ASN A 24 -15.17 6.03 1.83
CA ASN A 24 -15.93 5.86 0.60
C ASN A 24 -16.51 4.44 0.43
N LYS A 25 -16.36 3.56 1.43
CA LYS A 25 -16.83 2.17 1.39
C LYS A 25 -16.29 1.39 0.18
N VAL A 26 -15.08 1.72 -0.27
CA VAL A 26 -14.39 0.95 -1.31
C VAL A 26 -13.99 -0.38 -0.69
N GLU A 27 -14.32 -1.49 -1.35
CA GLU A 27 -13.83 -2.80 -0.96
C GLU A 27 -12.39 -2.97 -1.45
N PHE A 28 -11.48 -3.25 -0.52
CA PHE A 28 -10.07 -3.47 -0.82
C PHE A 28 -9.48 -4.53 0.10
N ARG A 29 -8.42 -5.20 -0.38
CA ARG A 29 -7.56 -6.05 0.44
C ARG A 29 -6.46 -5.21 1.05
N GLY A 30 -6.34 -5.21 2.37
CA GLY A 30 -5.22 -4.58 3.07
C GLY A 30 -4.03 -5.52 3.21
N THR A 31 -2.84 -5.05 2.86
CA THR A 31 -1.56 -5.72 3.13
C THR A 31 -0.67 -4.75 3.92
N GLU A 32 -0.35 -5.11 5.16
CA GLU A 32 0.54 -4.29 5.99
C GLU A 32 2.01 -4.49 5.60
N ILE A 33 2.77 -3.40 5.58
CA ILE A 33 4.21 -3.36 5.32
C ILE A 33 4.87 -2.67 6.50
N ASP A 34 5.56 -3.40 7.36
CA ASP A 34 6.15 -2.86 8.58
C ASP A 34 7.35 -1.95 8.28
N LEU A 35 7.13 -0.64 8.35
CA LEU A 35 8.16 0.37 8.08
C LEU A 35 9.21 0.45 9.19
N GLN A 36 8.88 0.04 10.42
CA GLN A 36 9.84 0.01 11.52
C GLN A 36 10.87 -1.10 11.30
N LYS A 37 10.42 -2.26 10.80
CA LYS A 37 11.30 -3.36 10.38
C LYS A 37 11.95 -3.13 9.01
N GLY A 38 11.48 -2.14 8.26
CA GLY A 38 12.04 -1.80 6.95
C GLY A 38 11.60 -2.73 5.82
N GLU A 39 10.43 -3.38 5.95
CA GLU A 39 9.91 -4.36 4.98
C GLU A 39 9.77 -3.76 3.56
N GLN A 40 9.51 -2.46 3.46
CA GLN A 40 9.46 -1.73 2.18
C GLN A 40 10.79 -1.70 1.41
N LYS A 41 11.90 -2.08 2.07
CA LYS A 41 13.24 -2.16 1.47
C LYS A 41 13.60 -3.58 1.04
N GLY A 42 12.84 -4.59 1.48
CA GLY A 42 13.02 -5.99 1.15
C GLY A 42 12.74 -6.29 -0.33
N GLU A 43 13.30 -7.38 -0.83
CA GLU A 43 13.14 -7.79 -2.23
C GLU A 43 11.66 -8.00 -2.60
N GLN A 44 10.89 -8.63 -1.72
CA GLN A 44 9.45 -8.88 -1.89
C GLN A 44 8.66 -7.60 -2.19
N TYR A 45 8.97 -6.49 -1.51
CA TYR A 45 8.26 -5.22 -1.75
C TYR A 45 8.81 -4.45 -2.96
N LYS A 46 10.12 -4.57 -3.24
CA LYS A 46 10.75 -3.92 -4.40
C LYS A 46 10.25 -4.47 -5.74
N GLU A 47 9.82 -5.73 -5.77
CA GLU A 47 9.13 -6.29 -6.93
C GLU A 47 7.79 -5.59 -7.23
N LEU A 48 7.17 -4.98 -6.21
CA LEU A 48 5.92 -4.23 -6.32
C LEU A 48 6.16 -2.74 -6.62
N SER A 49 7.02 -2.09 -5.82
CA SER A 49 7.32 -0.66 -5.87
C SER A 49 8.82 -0.44 -6.06
N PHE A 50 9.21 0.10 -7.22
CA PHE A 50 10.60 0.51 -7.46
C PHE A 50 11.10 1.52 -6.41
N PHE A 51 10.21 2.41 -5.95
CA PHE A 51 10.56 3.46 -4.98
C PHE A 51 10.67 2.95 -3.54
N GLY A 52 10.15 1.76 -3.23
CA GLY A 52 10.15 1.21 -1.87
C GLY A 52 9.39 2.07 -0.87
N ARG A 53 8.23 2.61 -1.28
CA ARG A 53 7.37 3.48 -0.46
C ARG A 53 5.95 2.92 -0.39
N VAL A 54 5.26 3.26 0.70
CA VAL A 54 3.81 3.08 0.88
C VAL A 54 3.13 4.45 0.90
N PRO A 55 1.90 4.60 0.42
CA PRO A 55 1.01 3.54 -0.07
C PRO A 55 1.35 3.06 -1.49
N LEU A 56 0.96 1.82 -1.80
CA LEU A 56 0.85 1.31 -3.17
C LEU A 56 -0.52 0.68 -3.36
N LEU A 57 -1.18 0.99 -4.47
CA LEU A 57 -2.41 0.33 -4.89
C LEU A 57 -2.11 -0.61 -6.06
N ASP A 58 -2.58 -1.85 -5.99
CA ASP A 58 -2.45 -2.84 -7.06
C ASP A 58 -3.84 -3.36 -7.45
N GLU A 59 -4.20 -3.17 -8.71
CA GLU A 59 -5.41 -3.73 -9.31
C GLU A 59 -5.01 -4.58 -10.52
N ASP A 60 -4.91 -5.89 -10.30
CA ASP A 60 -4.61 -6.88 -11.36
C ASP A 60 -3.33 -6.55 -12.15
N GLY A 61 -2.26 -6.14 -11.45
CA GLY A 61 -0.96 -5.80 -12.03
C GLY A 61 -0.84 -4.34 -12.48
N PHE A 62 -1.94 -3.59 -12.51
CA PHE A 62 -1.86 -2.13 -12.59
C PHE A 62 -1.48 -1.57 -11.22
N ARG A 63 -0.29 -0.98 -11.13
CA ARG A 63 0.25 -0.45 -9.86
C ARG A 63 0.28 1.07 -9.89
N LEU A 64 -0.39 1.67 -8.91
CA LEU A 64 -0.39 3.11 -8.69
C LEU A 64 0.45 3.44 -7.44
N THR A 65 1.42 4.34 -7.66
CA THR A 65 2.27 4.95 -6.63
C THR A 65 2.29 6.47 -6.85
N GLU A 66 2.56 7.26 -5.80
CA GLU A 66 2.88 8.69 -5.95
C GLU A 66 4.33 8.93 -6.39
#